data_AF-A0A9P5YJ77-F1
#
_entry.id   AF-A0A9P5YJ77-F1
#
_cell.length_a   1.000
_cell.length_b   1.000
_cell.length_c   1.000
_cell.angle_alpha   90.00
_cell.angle_beta   90.00
_cell.angle_gamma   90.00
#
_symmetry.space_group_name_H-M   'P 1'
#
loop_
_entity.id
_entity.type
_entity.pdbx_description
1 polymer ?
#
loop_
_entity_poly.entity_id
_entity_poly.type
_entity_poly.pdbx_seq_one_letter_code
_entity_poly.pdbx_strand_id
1 'polypeptide(L)'
;MAKRDNLSDLVAWLQSKKKGADRSSTLKPYRHAARWMPISIGPFVDLENAICWGAAKLSDQAPPFGTGQQDAINYKMMQLICPGLERALVAFKGDQVLVQSFAHQIMLAANSARAEDTSSCRKATPEYILSLKHTDEERLMEKKSNRGWNNLITARLLCPFKRLEDFDKNPKLFMTNVNDMTTKIKASQWPSFLYAEDAVYDSQNIDKGLFRSNTMILVGFCQLFFALTI
;
A
#
# COMPACT_ATOMS: atom_id res chain seq x y z
N MET A 1 10.26 -26.66 -15.40
CA MET A 1 11.60 -26.55 -16.03
C MET A 1 11.99 -25.08 -16.04
N ALA A 2 12.83 -24.64 -15.11
CA ALA A 2 13.22 -23.23 -14.98
C ALA A 2 14.02 -22.83 -16.23
N LYS A 3 13.54 -21.84 -17.00
CA LYS A 3 14.35 -21.18 -18.03
C LYS A 3 15.65 -20.73 -17.35
N ARG A 4 16.81 -21.11 -17.89
CA ARG A 4 18.10 -20.56 -17.46
C ARG A 4 17.96 -19.04 -17.38
N ASP A 5 18.17 -18.49 -16.19
CA ASP A 5 18.25 -17.04 -15.98
C ASP A 5 19.36 -16.51 -16.89
N ASN A 6 18.99 -15.87 -18.00
CA ASN A 6 19.99 -15.32 -18.91
C ASN A 6 20.48 -13.98 -18.35
N LEU A 7 21.43 -14.06 -17.41
CA LEU A 7 21.96 -12.89 -16.70
C LEU A 7 22.65 -11.91 -17.65
N SER A 8 23.25 -12.37 -18.74
CA SER A 8 23.83 -11.48 -19.75
C SER A 8 22.76 -10.64 -20.45
N ASP A 9 21.59 -11.22 -20.75
CA ASP A 9 20.47 -10.48 -21.33
C ASP A 9 19.88 -9.48 -20.33
N LEU A 10 19.87 -9.82 -19.04
CA LEU A 10 19.45 -8.90 -17.97
C LEU A 10 20.39 -7.69 -17.88
N VAL A 11 21.71 -7.92 -17.88
CA VAL A 11 22.72 -6.85 -17.89
C VAL A 11 22.56 -5.97 -19.14
N ALA A 12 22.50 -6.58 -20.33
CA ALA A 12 22.34 -5.86 -21.59
C ALA A 12 21.04 -5.02 -21.60
N TRP A 13 19.96 -5.55 -21.03
CA TRP A 13 18.70 -4.82 -20.90
C TRP A 13 18.83 -3.61 -19.96
N LEU A 14 19.44 -3.79 -18.79
CA LEU A 14 19.63 -2.71 -17.80
C LEU A 14 20.50 -1.57 -18.34
N GLN A 15 21.46 -1.87 -19.22
CA GLN A 15 22.32 -0.89 -19.89
C GLN A 15 21.62 -0.16 -21.05
N SER A 16 20.53 -0.71 -21.58
CA SER A 16 19.87 -0.15 -22.76
C SER A 16 19.15 1.17 -22.45
N LYS A 17 19.33 2.19 -23.32
CA LYS A 17 18.69 3.51 -23.18
C LYS A 17 17.19 3.49 -23.51
N LYS A 18 16.69 2.46 -24.20
CA LYS A 18 15.27 2.31 -24.55
C LYS A 18 14.55 1.46 -23.51
N LYS A 19 14.16 2.07 -22.39
CA LYS A 19 13.27 1.46 -21.38
C LYS A 19 11.80 1.40 -21.84
N GLY A 20 11.56 1.16 -23.13
CA GLY A 20 10.24 1.09 -23.74
C GLY A 20 9.60 -0.29 -23.61
N ALA A 21 8.27 -0.31 -23.48
CA ALA A 21 7.34 -1.46 -23.46
C ALA A 21 7.97 -2.83 -23.14
N ASP A 22 7.83 -3.19 -21.86
CA ASP A 22 8.14 -4.46 -21.21
C ASP A 22 7.97 -5.72 -22.09
N ARG A 23 9.10 -6.25 -22.58
CA ARG A 23 9.18 -7.61 -23.15
C ARG A 23 10.47 -8.35 -22.76
N SER A 24 11.23 -7.83 -21.80
CA SER A 24 12.40 -8.56 -21.31
C SER A 24 11.92 -9.68 -20.40
N SER A 25 11.87 -10.89 -20.96
CA SER A 25 11.56 -12.10 -20.19
C SER A 25 12.51 -12.32 -19.01
N THR A 26 13.67 -11.64 -18.98
CA THR A 26 14.71 -11.83 -17.97
C THR A 26 14.46 -11.05 -16.68
N LEU A 27 13.77 -9.91 -16.72
CA LEU A 27 13.42 -9.16 -15.51
C LEU A 27 12.11 -9.66 -14.86
N LYS A 28 11.28 -10.37 -15.63
CA LYS A 28 9.97 -10.87 -15.22
C LYS A 28 10.01 -11.69 -13.90
N PRO A 29 10.95 -12.63 -13.67
CA PRO A 29 10.99 -13.40 -12.42
C PRO A 29 11.19 -12.50 -11.19
N TYR A 30 12.08 -11.51 -11.30
CA TYR A 30 12.37 -10.58 -10.21
C TYR A 30 11.21 -9.63 -9.96
N ARG A 31 10.61 -9.06 -11.00
CA ARG A 31 9.40 -8.22 -10.85
C ARG A 31 8.24 -9.01 -10.25
N HIS A 32 8.04 -10.25 -10.69
CA HIS A 32 6.98 -11.09 -10.15
C HIS A 32 7.19 -11.35 -8.66
N ALA A 33 8.40 -11.71 -8.24
CA ALA A 33 8.74 -11.85 -6.82
C ALA A 33 8.60 -10.53 -6.05
N ALA A 34 9.02 -9.40 -6.64
CA ALA A 34 8.95 -8.07 -6.03
C ALA A 34 7.53 -7.67 -5.64
N ARG A 35 6.52 -8.07 -6.45
CA ARG A 35 5.12 -7.81 -6.16
C ARG A 35 4.64 -8.43 -4.83
N TRP A 36 5.27 -9.52 -4.38
CA TRP A 36 4.96 -10.20 -3.12
C TRP A 36 5.73 -9.66 -1.91
N MET A 37 6.74 -8.83 -2.13
CA MET A 37 7.59 -8.34 -1.03
C MET A 37 6.87 -7.38 -0.07
N PRO A 38 6.02 -6.43 -0.52
CA PRO A 38 5.30 -5.56 0.41
C PRO A 38 4.36 -6.29 1.36
N ILE A 39 3.72 -7.37 0.91
CA ILE A 39 2.81 -8.18 1.74
C ILE A 39 3.59 -9.12 2.67
N SER A 40 4.74 -9.63 2.24
CA SER A 40 5.52 -10.62 3.00
C SER A 40 6.51 -10.01 3.99
N ILE A 41 7.09 -8.84 3.68
CA ILE A 41 8.13 -8.20 4.49
C ILE A 41 7.53 -7.02 5.26
N GLY A 42 6.77 -6.18 4.58
CA GLY A 42 6.11 -5.02 5.18
C GLY A 42 5.70 -4.00 4.13
N PRO A 43 4.57 -3.29 4.32
CA PRO A 43 3.99 -2.42 3.29
C PRO A 43 4.88 -1.25 2.90
N PHE A 44 5.78 -0.82 3.80
CA PHE A 44 6.69 0.32 3.60
C PHE A 44 8.16 -0.10 3.52
N VAL A 45 8.43 -1.38 3.24
CA VAL A 45 9.80 -1.86 3.06
C VAL A 45 10.50 -1.09 1.93
N ASP A 46 11.69 -0.59 2.23
CA ASP A 46 12.56 0.03 1.24
C ASP A 46 13.41 -1.05 0.56
N LEU A 47 12.89 -1.56 -0.56
CA LEU A 47 13.54 -2.60 -1.35
C LEU A 47 14.79 -2.10 -2.06
N GLU A 48 14.87 -0.80 -2.35
CA GLU A 48 16.00 -0.21 -3.07
C GLU A 48 17.22 -0.17 -2.17
N ASN A 49 17.05 0.33 -0.94
CA ASN A 49 18.11 0.33 0.07
C ASN A 49 18.55 -1.09 0.45
N ALA A 50 17.62 -2.03 0.60
CA ALA A 50 17.96 -3.44 0.87
C ALA A 50 18.79 -4.09 -0.25
N ILE A 51 18.47 -3.81 -1.52
CA ILE A 51 19.24 -4.33 -2.66
C ILE A 51 20.63 -3.69 -2.73
N CYS A 52 20.71 -2.37 -2.58
CA CYS A 52 21.99 -1.66 -2.56
C CYS A 52 22.89 -2.14 -1.41
N TRP A 53 22.30 -2.43 -0.25
CA TRP A 53 23.00 -3.03 0.88
C TRP A 53 23.57 -4.41 0.54
N GLY A 54 22.75 -5.30 -0.04
CA GLY A 54 23.19 -6.64 -0.44
C GLY A 54 24.31 -6.62 -1.49
N ALA A 55 24.18 -5.74 -2.50
CA ALA A 55 25.20 -5.57 -3.53
C ALA A 55 26.54 -5.05 -2.98
N ALA A 56 26.48 -4.12 -2.02
CA ALA A 56 27.67 -3.62 -1.34
C ALA A 56 28.38 -4.73 -0.56
N LYS A 57 27.63 -5.58 0.15
CA LYS A 57 28.19 -6.75 0.86
C LYS A 57 28.85 -7.76 -0.06
N LEU A 58 28.26 -8.06 -1.22
CA LEU A 58 28.85 -8.97 -2.22
C LEU A 58 30.11 -8.40 -2.88
N SER A 59 30.29 -7.07 -2.80
CA SER A 59 31.42 -6.34 -3.37
C SER A 59 32.47 -5.94 -2.33
N ASP A 60 32.31 -6.36 -1.06
CA ASP A 60 33.14 -5.93 0.07
C ASP A 60 33.21 -4.40 0.23
N GLN A 61 32.14 -3.72 -0.16
CA GLN A 61 31.98 -2.26 -0.08
C GLN A 61 31.07 -1.88 1.11
N ALA A 62 31.26 -0.65 1.61
CA ALA A 62 30.30 -0.05 2.53
C ALA A 62 28.97 0.21 1.78
N PRO A 63 27.81 -0.07 2.40
CA PRO A 63 26.52 0.24 1.80
C PRO A 63 26.36 1.76 1.64
N PRO A 64 25.78 2.22 0.53
CA PRO A 64 25.67 3.66 0.24
C PRO A 64 24.68 4.39 1.16
N PHE A 65 23.69 3.68 1.73
CA PHE A 65 22.63 4.25 2.58
C PHE A 65 22.23 3.27 3.72
N GLY A 66 21.64 3.79 4.81
CA GLY A 66 20.95 3.01 5.86
C GLY A 66 21.72 2.72 7.15
N THR A 67 21.00 2.28 8.20
CA THR A 67 21.55 1.86 9.53
C THR A 67 22.07 0.41 9.51
N GLY A 68 22.03 -0.25 8.36
CA GLY A 68 22.65 -1.54 8.08
C GLY A 68 21.92 -2.77 8.64
N GLN A 69 21.25 -2.67 9.80
CA GLN A 69 20.61 -3.84 10.42
C GLN A 69 19.25 -4.18 9.78
N GLN A 70 18.36 -3.19 9.60
CA GLN A 70 17.05 -3.44 8.98
C GLN A 70 17.20 -3.81 7.50
N ASP A 71 18.11 -3.15 6.78
CA ASP A 71 18.38 -3.46 5.37
C ASP A 71 18.94 -4.87 5.19
N ALA A 72 19.79 -5.34 6.12
CA ALA A 72 20.26 -6.72 6.14
C ALA A 72 19.12 -7.74 6.33
N ILE A 73 18.19 -7.46 7.24
CA ILE A 73 17.01 -8.30 7.47
C ILE A 73 16.13 -8.32 6.23
N ASN A 74 15.81 -7.15 5.69
CA ASN A 74 14.99 -7.01 4.49
C ASN A 74 15.63 -7.74 3.31
N TYR A 75 16.94 -7.58 3.09
CA TYR A 75 17.67 -8.28 2.03
C TYR A 75 17.58 -9.80 2.18
N LYS A 76 17.78 -10.34 3.38
CA LYS A 76 17.62 -11.78 3.65
C LYS A 76 16.20 -12.27 3.35
N MET A 77 15.18 -11.52 3.75
CA MET A 77 13.78 -11.85 3.43
C MET A 77 13.52 -11.80 1.93
N MET A 78 14.12 -10.85 1.22
CA MET A 78 14.04 -10.77 -0.24
C MET A 78 14.69 -11.96 -0.94
N GLN A 79 15.79 -12.51 -0.39
CA GLN A 79 16.42 -13.73 -0.92
C GLN A 79 15.51 -14.96 -0.76
N LEU A 80 14.73 -15.05 0.31
CA LEU A 80 13.75 -16.12 0.51
C LEU A 80 12.62 -16.04 -0.53
N ILE A 81 12.14 -14.83 -0.84
CA ILE A 81 11.06 -14.59 -1.81
C ILE A 81 11.58 -14.69 -3.25
N CYS A 82 12.83 -14.29 -3.49
CA CYS A 82 13.48 -14.27 -4.79
C CYS A 82 14.86 -14.95 -4.74
N PRO A 83 14.93 -16.30 -4.85
CA PRO A 83 16.19 -17.04 -4.76
C PRO A 83 17.22 -16.68 -5.85
N GLY A 84 16.79 -16.08 -6.96
CA GLY A 84 17.68 -15.59 -8.02
C GLY A 84 18.37 -14.27 -7.70
N LEU A 85 17.95 -13.56 -6.65
CA LEU A 85 18.38 -12.19 -6.37
C LEU A 85 19.90 -12.07 -6.18
N GLU A 86 20.50 -12.90 -5.35
CA GLU A 86 21.95 -12.87 -5.10
C GLU A 86 22.74 -13.11 -6.39
N ARG A 87 22.34 -14.10 -7.19
CA ARG A 87 22.98 -14.42 -8.47
C ARG A 87 22.92 -13.23 -9.44
N ALA A 88 21.81 -12.48 -9.45
CA ALA A 88 21.71 -11.25 -10.23
C ALA A 88 22.68 -10.17 -9.73
N LEU A 89 22.76 -9.94 -8.42
CA LEU A 89 23.65 -8.93 -7.85
C LEU A 89 25.13 -9.28 -8.04
N VAL A 90 25.51 -10.56 -8.00
CA VAL A 90 26.87 -11.01 -8.36
C VAL A 90 27.21 -10.64 -9.81
N ALA A 91 26.25 -10.73 -10.74
CA ALA A 91 26.46 -10.33 -12.13
C ALA A 91 26.63 -8.81 -12.31
N PHE A 92 26.25 -8.01 -11.31
CA PHE A 92 26.41 -6.55 -11.29
C PHE A 92 27.60 -6.09 -10.44
N LYS A 93 28.44 -7.02 -9.94
CA LYS A 93 29.50 -6.71 -8.99
C LYS A 93 30.42 -5.60 -9.52
N GLY A 94 30.56 -4.53 -8.73
CA GLY A 94 31.36 -3.36 -9.08
C GLY A 94 30.68 -2.31 -9.96
N ASP A 95 29.47 -2.58 -10.49
CA ASP A 95 28.70 -1.62 -11.29
C ASP A 95 27.49 -1.10 -10.51
N GLN A 96 27.70 0.02 -9.82
CA GLN A 96 26.66 0.67 -9.01
C GLN A 96 25.48 1.17 -9.85
N VAL A 97 25.71 1.50 -11.14
CA VAL A 97 24.65 1.98 -12.04
C VAL A 97 23.70 0.83 -12.37
N LEU A 98 24.23 -0.37 -12.64
CA LEU A 98 23.43 -1.58 -12.83
C LEU A 98 22.63 -1.94 -11.58
N VAL A 99 23.26 -1.89 -10.40
CA VAL A 99 22.60 -2.17 -9.11
C VAL A 99 21.43 -1.21 -8.90
N GLN A 100 21.65 0.10 -9.04
CA GLN A 100 20.60 1.11 -8.88
C GLN A 100 19.48 0.95 -9.91
N SER A 101 19.83 0.72 -11.18
CA SER A 101 18.84 0.50 -12.24
C SER A 101 17.97 -0.73 -11.93
N PHE A 102 18.57 -1.82 -11.48
CA PHE A 102 17.87 -3.05 -11.09
C PHE A 102 16.98 -2.81 -9.87
N ALA A 103 17.54 -2.24 -8.79
CA ALA A 103 16.84 -1.95 -7.54
C ALA A 103 15.60 -1.08 -7.79
N HIS A 104 15.74 -0.04 -8.61
CA HIS A 104 14.63 0.81 -9.03
C HIS A 104 13.52 0.03 -9.75
N GLN A 105 13.86 -0.93 -10.63
CA GLN A 105 12.85 -1.76 -11.30
C GLN A 105 12.09 -2.68 -10.33
N ILE A 106 12.75 -3.21 -9.30
CA ILE A 106 12.12 -4.01 -8.26
C ILE A 106 11.17 -3.14 -7.44
N MET A 107 11.61 -1.95 -7.04
CA MET A 107 10.76 -1.00 -6.30
C MET A 107 9.55 -0.55 -7.12
N LEU A 108 9.70 -0.30 -8.44
CA LEU A 108 8.57 0.00 -9.33
C LEU A 108 7.53 -1.14 -9.36
N ALA A 109 7.98 -2.39 -9.42
CA ALA A 109 7.06 -3.54 -9.43
C ALA A 109 6.33 -3.70 -8.09
N ALA A 110 7.03 -3.51 -6.97
CA ALA A 110 6.42 -3.50 -5.64
C ALA A 110 5.41 -2.36 -5.46
N ASN A 111 5.75 -1.14 -5.90
CA ASN A 111 4.85 0.01 -5.93
C ASN A 111 3.60 -0.26 -6.77
N SER A 112 3.78 -0.85 -7.95
CA SER A 112 2.66 -1.20 -8.83
C SER A 112 1.74 -2.23 -8.20
N ALA A 113 2.27 -3.23 -7.48
CA ALA A 113 1.44 -4.19 -6.75
C ALA A 113 0.61 -3.50 -5.66
N ARG A 114 1.24 -2.66 -4.83
CA ARG A 114 0.54 -1.86 -3.81
C ARG A 114 -0.58 -1.00 -4.43
N ALA A 115 -0.29 -0.33 -5.55
CA ALA A 115 -1.27 0.48 -6.26
C ALA A 115 -2.43 -0.36 -6.82
N GLU A 116 -2.13 -1.57 -7.30
CA GLU A 116 -3.14 -2.48 -7.84
C GLU A 116 -4.06 -3.02 -6.74
N ASP A 117 -3.49 -3.47 -5.62
CA ASP A 117 -4.24 -3.95 -4.45
C ASP A 117 -5.14 -2.85 -3.87
N THR A 118 -4.60 -1.63 -3.73
CA THR A 118 -5.41 -0.48 -3.27
C THR A 118 -6.51 -0.10 -4.28
N SER A 119 -6.24 -0.23 -5.57
CA SER A 119 -7.22 0.06 -6.61
C SER A 119 -8.33 -0.99 -6.69
N SER A 120 -8.03 -2.26 -6.44
CA SER A 120 -9.00 -3.36 -6.46
C SER A 120 -9.94 -3.27 -5.25
N CYS A 121 -9.39 -3.03 -4.05
CA CYS A 121 -10.17 -2.69 -2.86
C CYS A 121 -11.15 -1.53 -3.12
N ARG A 122 -10.65 -0.43 -3.71
CA ARG A 122 -11.47 0.76 -4.00
C ARG A 122 -12.66 0.46 -4.93
N LYS A 123 -12.50 -0.51 -5.84
CA LYS A 123 -13.57 -0.95 -6.75
C LYS A 123 -14.60 -1.82 -6.03
N ALA A 124 -14.17 -2.70 -5.13
CA ALA A 124 -15.04 -3.58 -4.35
C ALA A 124 -15.74 -2.89 -3.16
N THR A 125 -15.19 -1.76 -2.68
CA THR A 125 -15.70 -1.07 -1.47
C THR A 125 -17.20 -0.73 -1.54
N PRO A 126 -17.75 -0.15 -2.64
CA PRO A 126 -19.18 0.16 -2.72
C PRO A 126 -20.07 -1.09 -2.57
N GLU A 127 -19.78 -2.15 -3.31
CA GLU A 127 -20.53 -3.42 -3.27
C GLU A 127 -20.55 -4.01 -1.85
N TYR A 128 -19.43 -3.94 -1.15
CA TYR A 128 -19.36 -4.40 0.23
C TYR A 128 -20.15 -3.54 1.21
N ILE A 129 -20.06 -2.21 1.12
CA ILE A 129 -20.85 -1.32 1.97
C ILE A 129 -22.35 -1.58 1.78
N LEU A 130 -22.78 -1.79 0.54
CA LEU A 130 -24.20 -1.94 0.20
C LEU A 130 -24.75 -3.30 0.62
N SER A 131 -23.97 -4.37 0.45
CA SER A 131 -24.33 -5.70 0.96
C SER A 131 -24.49 -5.72 2.48
N LEU A 132 -23.65 -4.97 3.23
CA LEU A 132 -23.79 -4.84 4.68
C LEU A 132 -24.98 -3.97 5.11
N LYS A 133 -25.35 -2.96 4.31
CA LYS A 133 -26.43 -2.01 4.64
C LYS A 133 -27.78 -2.38 4.04
N HIS A 134 -27.86 -3.48 3.27
CA HIS A 134 -29.08 -3.95 2.62
C HIS A 134 -29.82 -2.83 1.87
N THR A 135 -29.08 -2.05 1.06
CA THR A 135 -29.63 -0.90 0.35
C THR A 135 -29.24 -0.93 -1.13
N ASP A 136 -30.20 -0.63 -2.00
CA ASP A 136 -30.05 -0.59 -3.47
C ASP A 136 -29.47 0.74 -3.99
N GLU A 137 -28.84 1.53 -3.11
CA GLU A 137 -28.20 2.82 -3.46
C GLU A 137 -26.90 2.67 -4.30
N GLU A 138 -26.66 1.48 -4.91
CA GLU A 138 -25.50 1.11 -5.72
C GLU A 138 -25.05 2.17 -6.71
N ARG A 139 -26.00 2.73 -7.45
CA ARG A 139 -25.71 3.71 -8.52
C ARG A 139 -25.11 5.00 -7.99
N LEU A 140 -25.35 5.35 -6.72
CA LEU A 140 -24.84 6.59 -6.13
C LEU A 140 -23.35 6.53 -5.84
N MET A 141 -22.74 5.34 -5.74
CA MET A 141 -21.31 5.19 -5.39
C MET A 141 -20.40 4.79 -6.57
N GLU A 142 -20.91 4.66 -7.79
CA GLU A 142 -20.07 4.31 -8.95
C GLU A 142 -18.97 5.35 -9.21
N LYS A 143 -19.34 6.65 -9.23
CA LYS A 143 -18.40 7.75 -9.46
C LYS A 143 -17.65 8.11 -8.18
N LYS A 144 -16.33 8.32 -8.28
CA LYS A 144 -15.48 8.76 -7.16
C LYS A 144 -15.99 10.05 -6.50
N SER A 145 -16.49 10.99 -7.30
CA SER A 145 -17.05 12.27 -6.84
C SER A 145 -18.26 12.12 -5.92
N ASN A 146 -18.96 11.00 -6.02
CA ASN A 146 -20.20 10.75 -5.29
C ASN A 146 -19.95 9.92 -4.01
N ARG A 147 -18.69 9.82 -3.55
CA ARG A 147 -18.31 9.10 -2.32
C ARG A 147 -17.79 10.09 -1.28
N GLY A 148 -17.48 9.60 -0.09
CA GLY A 148 -16.98 10.41 1.02
C GLY A 148 -18.07 11.35 1.57
N TRP A 149 -17.76 12.63 1.71
CA TRP A 149 -18.69 13.66 2.23
C TRP A 149 -19.78 14.10 1.23
N ASN A 150 -19.81 13.52 0.02
CA ASN A 150 -20.84 13.79 -1.00
C ASN A 150 -21.95 12.75 -1.03
N ASN A 151 -21.88 11.70 -0.19
CA ASN A 151 -22.90 10.67 -0.07
C ASN A 151 -23.18 10.38 1.40
N LEU A 152 -24.45 10.23 1.76
CA LEU A 152 -24.91 10.10 3.13
C LEU A 152 -24.29 8.87 3.83
N ILE A 153 -24.29 7.72 3.16
CA ILE A 153 -23.79 6.45 3.71
C ILE A 153 -22.28 6.56 3.97
N THR A 154 -21.51 6.99 2.98
CA THR A 154 -20.05 7.10 3.13
C THR A 154 -19.64 8.22 4.08
N ALA A 155 -20.39 9.33 4.13
CA ALA A 155 -20.14 10.41 5.06
C ALA A 155 -20.35 9.96 6.50
N ARG A 156 -21.43 9.20 6.76
CA ARG A 156 -21.70 8.63 8.08
C ARG A 156 -20.58 7.70 8.54
N LEU A 157 -20.08 6.84 7.64
CA LEU A 157 -18.96 5.93 7.89
C LEU A 157 -17.66 6.69 8.20
N LEU A 158 -17.37 7.76 7.46
CA LEU A 158 -16.18 8.60 7.68
C LEU A 158 -16.30 9.55 8.88
N CYS A 159 -17.52 9.78 9.38
CA CYS A 159 -17.74 10.67 10.51
C CYS A 159 -16.99 10.17 11.75
N PRO A 160 -16.24 11.04 12.46
CA PRO A 160 -15.66 10.71 13.75
C PRO A 160 -16.69 10.06 14.67
N PHE A 161 -16.33 8.94 15.29
CA PHE A 161 -17.27 8.20 16.13
C PHE A 161 -17.84 9.06 17.27
N LYS A 162 -17.00 9.91 17.87
CA LYS A 162 -17.39 10.94 18.85
C LYS A 162 -18.50 11.90 18.38
N ARG A 163 -18.61 12.14 17.08
CA ARG A 163 -19.55 13.10 16.46
C ARG A 163 -20.67 12.42 15.68
N LEU A 164 -20.80 11.10 15.80
CA LEU A 164 -21.79 10.35 15.04
C LEU A 164 -23.22 10.78 15.42
N GLU A 165 -23.47 11.06 16.70
CA GLU A 165 -24.75 11.61 17.16
C GLU A 165 -25.07 12.99 16.56
N ASP A 166 -24.06 13.87 16.46
CA ASP A 166 -24.22 15.19 15.84
C ASP A 166 -24.55 15.07 14.35
N PHE A 167 -23.90 14.12 13.68
CA PHE A 167 -24.17 13.78 12.29
C PHE A 167 -25.60 13.27 12.13
N ASP A 168 -26.03 12.31 12.95
CA ASP A 168 -27.34 11.66 12.84
C ASP A 168 -28.51 12.64 13.14
N LYS A 169 -28.30 13.68 13.94
CA LYS A 169 -29.30 14.75 14.17
C LYS A 169 -29.63 15.55 12.91
N ASN A 170 -28.62 15.92 12.11
CA ASN A 170 -28.82 16.64 10.86
C ASN A 170 -27.67 16.36 9.88
N PRO A 171 -27.74 15.25 9.13
CA PRO A 171 -26.64 14.81 8.27
C PRO A 171 -26.27 15.83 7.18
N LYS A 172 -27.28 16.46 6.56
CA LYS A 172 -27.07 17.43 5.49
C LYS A 172 -26.28 18.65 5.98
N LEU A 173 -26.68 19.21 7.12
CA LEU A 173 -25.97 20.35 7.72
C LEU A 173 -24.55 19.97 8.13
N PHE A 174 -24.36 18.79 8.73
CA PHE A 174 -23.05 18.32 9.12
C PHE A 174 -22.12 18.16 7.90
N MET A 175 -22.60 17.52 6.83
CA MET A 175 -21.85 17.36 5.58
C MET A 175 -21.47 18.70 4.95
N THR A 176 -22.40 19.66 4.88
CA THR A 176 -22.11 21.04 4.42
C THR A 176 -21.02 21.69 5.28
N ASN A 177 -21.14 21.62 6.60
CA ASN A 177 -20.15 22.22 7.50
C ASN A 177 -18.75 21.59 7.36
N VAL A 178 -18.66 20.29 7.06
CA VAL A 178 -17.38 19.64 6.78
C VAL A 178 -16.79 20.11 5.44
N ASN A 179 -17.61 20.19 4.39
CA ASN A 179 -17.17 20.67 3.07
C ASN A 179 -16.73 22.14 3.11
N ASP A 180 -17.41 22.97 3.89
CA ASP A 180 -17.08 24.39 4.10
C ASP A 180 -15.97 24.59 5.14
N MET A 181 -15.35 23.51 5.64
CA MET A 181 -14.28 23.51 6.66
C MET A 181 -14.67 24.15 8.01
N THR A 182 -15.96 24.38 8.25
CA THR A 182 -16.50 24.84 9.53
C THR A 182 -16.39 23.76 10.61
N THR A 183 -16.62 22.50 10.23
CA THR A 183 -16.35 21.33 11.07
C THR A 183 -15.04 20.68 10.67
N LYS A 184 -14.00 20.87 11.49
CA LYS A 184 -12.68 20.25 11.27
C LYS A 184 -12.60 18.86 11.88
N ILE A 185 -12.32 17.87 11.05
CA ILE A 185 -12.04 16.49 11.45
C ILE A 185 -10.52 16.33 11.58
N LYS A 186 -10.05 15.88 12.76
CA LYS A 186 -8.63 15.68 13.04
C LYS A 186 -8.22 14.25 12.77
N ALA A 187 -6.93 14.03 12.44
CA ALA A 187 -6.36 12.69 12.28
C ALA A 187 -6.49 11.81 13.54
N SER A 188 -6.50 12.43 14.73
CA SER A 188 -6.71 11.72 16.01
C SER A 188 -8.15 11.28 16.26
N GLN A 189 -9.09 11.57 15.34
CA GLN A 189 -10.48 11.19 15.47
C GLN A 189 -10.79 10.01 14.56
N TRP A 190 -10.94 8.84 15.17
CA TRP A 190 -11.25 7.62 14.44
C TRP A 190 -12.64 7.68 13.79
N PRO A 191 -12.75 7.31 12.50
CA PRO A 191 -14.02 7.17 11.80
C PRO A 191 -14.94 6.10 12.43
N SER A 192 -16.25 6.29 12.32
CA SER A 192 -17.26 5.36 12.85
C SER A 192 -17.17 3.96 12.25
N PHE A 193 -16.75 3.82 10.98
CA PHE A 193 -16.61 2.51 10.33
C PHE A 193 -15.56 1.60 10.96
N LEU A 194 -14.75 2.09 11.89
CA LEU A 194 -13.78 1.27 12.63
C LEU A 194 -14.40 0.57 13.84
N TYR A 195 -15.54 1.06 14.32
CA TYR A 195 -16.19 0.56 15.52
C TYR A 195 -17.28 -0.46 15.19
N ALA A 196 -17.55 -1.38 16.12
CA ALA A 196 -18.72 -2.26 16.02
C ALA A 196 -20.01 -1.44 15.90
N GLU A 197 -21.04 -1.98 15.22
CA GLU A 197 -22.27 -1.23 14.95
C GLU A 197 -23.04 -0.86 16.22
N ASP A 198 -22.91 -1.66 17.27
CA ASP A 198 -23.50 -1.49 18.60
C ASP A 198 -22.56 -0.80 19.60
N ALA A 199 -21.39 -0.32 19.15
CA ALA A 199 -20.47 0.38 20.02
C ALA A 199 -21.08 1.69 20.54
N VAL A 200 -20.71 2.05 21.77
CA VAL A 200 -21.01 3.35 22.38
C VAL A 200 -19.70 4.09 22.58
N TYR A 201 -19.63 5.36 22.17
CA TYR A 201 -18.42 6.16 22.30
C TYR A 201 -18.05 6.36 23.77
N ASP A 202 -16.85 5.93 24.14
CA ASP A 202 -16.28 6.11 25.48
C ASP A 202 -15.14 7.12 25.42
N SER A 203 -15.34 8.30 26.03
CA SER A 203 -14.33 9.36 26.05
C SER A 203 -13.11 9.03 26.89
N GLN A 204 -13.21 8.10 27.85
CA GLN A 204 -12.11 7.64 28.69
C GLN A 204 -11.36 6.47 28.04
N ASN A 205 -12.00 5.78 27.09
CA ASN A 205 -11.41 4.65 26.36
C ASN A 205 -11.83 4.65 24.89
N ILE A 206 -11.19 5.52 24.11
CA ILE A 206 -11.51 5.71 22.68
C ILE A 206 -11.23 4.46 21.82
N ASP A 207 -10.39 3.54 22.31
CA ASP A 207 -10.01 2.32 21.60
C ASP A 207 -10.98 1.17 21.85
N LYS A 208 -11.93 1.34 22.78
CA LYS A 208 -12.96 0.34 23.07
C LYS A 208 -13.80 0.07 21.82
N GLY A 209 -13.73 -1.17 21.34
CA GLY A 209 -14.44 -1.59 20.13
C GLY A 209 -13.83 -1.08 18.82
N LEU A 210 -12.65 -0.44 18.86
CA LEU A 210 -11.90 -0.07 17.67
C LEU A 210 -11.47 -1.33 16.91
N PHE A 211 -11.53 -1.26 15.59
CA PHE A 211 -11.25 -2.35 14.67
C PHE A 211 -12.17 -3.58 14.81
N ARG A 212 -13.42 -3.36 15.20
CA ARG A 212 -14.44 -4.43 15.36
C ARG A 212 -15.64 -4.30 14.42
N SER A 213 -15.62 -3.35 13.48
CA SER A 213 -16.69 -3.22 12.49
C SER A 213 -16.64 -4.31 11.43
N ASN A 214 -17.81 -4.83 11.04
CA ASN A 214 -17.93 -5.64 9.82
C ASN A 214 -17.52 -4.84 8.57
N THR A 215 -17.69 -3.52 8.60
CA THR A 215 -17.33 -2.62 7.48
C THR A 215 -15.81 -2.43 7.34
N MET A 216 -15.04 -2.72 8.39
CA MET A 216 -13.58 -2.53 8.41
C MET A 216 -12.85 -3.45 7.44
N ILE A 217 -13.40 -4.65 7.18
CA ILE A 217 -12.71 -5.74 6.48
C ILE A 217 -12.27 -5.35 5.05
N LEU A 218 -12.86 -4.30 4.45
CA LEU A 218 -12.48 -3.81 3.11
C LEU A 218 -11.89 -2.40 3.04
N VAL A 219 -12.25 -1.50 3.97
CA VAL A 219 -11.72 -0.11 3.95
C VAL A 219 -10.36 -0.01 4.64
N GLY A 220 -10.11 -0.84 5.67
CA GLY A 220 -8.91 -0.80 6.49
C GLY A 220 -7.62 -1.25 5.81
N PHE A 221 -7.70 -2.25 4.92
CA PHE A 221 -6.50 -2.79 4.26
C PHE A 221 -5.92 -1.87 3.17
N CYS A 222 -6.72 -0.95 2.62
CA CYS A 222 -6.33 -0.22 1.41
C CYS A 222 -6.25 1.31 1.54
N GLN A 223 -6.73 1.93 2.62
CA GLN A 223 -6.63 3.39 2.79
C GLN A 223 -6.00 3.84 4.12
N LEU A 224 -6.13 3.09 5.22
CA LEU A 224 -5.67 3.56 6.53
C LEU A 224 -4.15 3.51 6.72
N PHE A 225 -3.45 2.63 6.02
CA PHE A 225 -1.99 2.58 6.10
C PHE A 225 -1.30 3.74 5.36
N PHE A 226 -1.92 4.36 4.35
CA PHE A 226 -1.26 5.39 3.53
C PHE A 226 -1.52 6.84 3.97
N ALA A 227 -2.49 7.10 4.84
CA ALA A 227 -2.83 8.46 5.27
C ALA A 227 -2.32 8.86 6.67
N LEU A 228 -1.63 7.96 7.38
CA LEU A 228 -1.09 8.22 8.73
C LEU A 228 0.39 8.65 8.75
N THR A 229 0.93 9.10 7.62
CA THR A 229 2.23 9.79 7.57
C THR A 229 2.08 11.08 6.77
N ILE A 230 1.53 12.10 7.44
CA ILE A 230 1.84 13.52 7.20
C ILE A 230 2.10 14.13 8.57
#